data_AF-A6KX37-F1
#
_entry.id   AF-A6KX37-F1
#
_cell.length_a   1.000
_cell.length_b   1.000
_cell.length_c   1.000
_cell.angle_alpha   90.00
_cell.angle_beta   90.00
_cell.angle_gamma   90.00
#
_symmetry.space_group_name_H-M   'P 1'
#
loop_
_entity.id
_entity.type
_entity.pdbx_description
1 polymer ?
#
loop_
_entity_poly.entity_id
_entity_poly.type
_entity_poly.pdbx_seq_one_letter_code
_entity_poly.pdbx_strand_id
1 'polypeptide(L)'
;METLLEKDFSHFLTGSYAFGHEELLIGDLMKENLKELWENRDKWRMFRGGFSLENIDTCSTCTLNKKCSLMTCRLRNYDQGNSFYNKPIECAVDYSIAL
;
A
#
# COMPACT_ATOMS: atom_id res chain seq x y z
N MET A 1 -5.32 -22.07 -15.51
CA MET A 1 -4.13 -21.52 -14.83
C MET A 1 -3.29 -20.64 -15.76
N GLU A 2 -3.37 -20.82 -17.09
CA GLU A 2 -2.72 -19.92 -18.08
C GLU A 2 -3.37 -18.52 -18.18
N THR A 3 -4.67 -18.38 -17.92
CA THR A 3 -5.41 -17.11 -18.11
C THR A 3 -5.28 -16.06 -16.99
N LEU A 4 -4.72 -16.44 -15.84
CA LEU A 4 -4.45 -15.49 -14.74
C LEU A 4 -3.17 -14.71 -15.05
N LEU A 5 -2.06 -15.43 -15.29
CA LEU A 5 -0.75 -14.83 -15.56
C LEU A 5 -0.74 -13.82 -16.71
N GLU A 6 -1.46 -14.06 -17.82
CA GLU A 6 -1.52 -13.09 -18.93
C GLU A 6 -2.30 -11.81 -18.59
N LYS A 7 -3.39 -11.91 -17.81
CA LYS A 7 -4.12 -10.74 -17.30
C LYS A 7 -3.29 -9.97 -16.26
N ASP A 8 -2.40 -10.66 -15.57
CA ASP A 8 -1.66 -10.10 -14.45
C ASP A 8 -0.50 -9.20 -14.91
N PHE A 9 0.13 -9.48 -16.06
CA PHE A 9 1.15 -8.60 -16.64
C PHE A 9 0.59 -7.33 -17.28
N SER A 10 -0.70 -7.31 -17.65
CA SER A 10 -1.34 -6.11 -18.20
C SER A 10 -1.71 -5.08 -17.13
N HIS A 11 -1.85 -5.49 -15.87
CA HIS A 11 -2.30 -4.63 -14.79
C HIS A 11 -1.14 -3.87 -14.13
N PHE A 12 -1.25 -2.54 -14.09
CA PHE A 12 -0.29 -1.72 -13.34
C PHE A 12 -0.70 -1.63 -11.87
N LEU A 13 0.14 -2.16 -10.97
CA LEU A 13 -0.12 -2.30 -9.54
C LEU A 13 0.92 -1.59 -8.68
N THR A 14 0.54 -1.27 -7.43
CA THR A 14 1.31 -0.44 -6.50
C THR A 14 2.33 -1.23 -5.63
N GLY A 15 2.37 -2.57 -5.76
CA GLY A 15 3.30 -3.49 -5.09
C GLY A 15 2.83 -4.95 -5.16
N SER A 16 3.63 -5.91 -4.67
CA SER A 16 3.28 -7.36 -4.71
C SER A 16 2.00 -7.70 -3.92
N TYR A 17 1.75 -6.99 -2.82
CA TYR A 17 0.54 -7.14 -2.00
C TYR A 17 -0.71 -6.49 -2.60
N ALA A 18 -0.60 -5.73 -3.69
CA ALA A 18 -1.77 -5.21 -4.39
C ALA A 18 -2.39 -6.25 -5.33
N PHE A 19 -1.73 -7.40 -5.52
CA PHE A 19 -2.22 -8.48 -6.35
C PHE A 19 -3.51 -9.08 -5.77
N GLY A 20 -4.54 -9.23 -6.60
CA GLY A 20 -5.86 -9.73 -6.16
C GLY A 20 -6.78 -8.68 -5.53
N HIS A 21 -6.33 -7.44 -5.38
CA HIS A 21 -7.12 -6.31 -4.86
C HIS A 21 -7.55 -5.38 -6.01
N GLU A 22 -8.67 -5.69 -6.67
CA GLU A 22 -9.17 -4.96 -7.86
C GLU A 22 -9.38 -3.46 -7.60
N GLU A 23 -9.72 -3.08 -6.38
CA GLU A 23 -9.87 -1.69 -5.95
C GLU A 23 -8.56 -0.90 -6.08
N LEU A 24 -7.41 -1.57 -5.93
CA LEU A 24 -6.07 -1.00 -6.04
C LEU A 24 -5.55 -0.98 -7.48
N LEU A 25 -6.28 -1.55 -8.44
CA LEU A 25 -5.91 -1.55 -9.84
C LEU A 25 -5.82 -0.12 -10.39
N ILE A 26 -4.67 0.26 -10.96
CA ILE A 26 -4.44 1.60 -11.49
C ILE A 26 -4.87 1.72 -12.95
N GLY A 27 -4.66 0.67 -13.74
CA GLY A 27 -5.06 0.60 -15.14
C GLY A 27 -4.40 -0.56 -15.89
N ASP A 28 -4.58 -0.57 -17.20
CA ASP A 28 -4.17 -1.65 -18.09
C ASP A 28 -3.16 -1.16 -19.15
N LEU A 29 -1.91 -1.62 -19.07
CA LEU A 29 -0.82 -1.25 -19.96
C LEU A 29 -0.99 -1.75 -21.40
N MET A 30 -1.85 -2.73 -21.63
CA MET A 30 -2.19 -3.19 -22.98
C MET A 30 -3.19 -2.26 -23.67
N LYS A 31 -3.88 -1.41 -22.89
CA LYS A 31 -4.90 -0.46 -23.39
C LYS A 31 -4.46 0.99 -23.26
N GLU A 32 -3.59 1.30 -22.31
CA GLU A 32 -3.29 2.65 -21.86
C GLU A 32 -1.78 2.91 -21.83
N ASN A 33 -1.40 4.18 -22.03
CA ASN A 33 0.01 4.57 -21.98
C ASN A 33 0.53 4.62 -20.53
N LEU A 34 1.70 4.03 -20.28
CA LEU A 34 2.37 4.05 -18.98
C LEU A 34 2.51 5.47 -18.39
N LYS A 35 2.86 6.47 -19.21
CA LYS A 35 3.02 7.86 -18.77
C LYS A 35 1.70 8.43 -18.26
N GLU A 36 0.59 8.17 -18.95
CA GLU A 36 -0.73 8.64 -18.53
C GLU A 36 -1.18 7.95 -17.26
N LEU A 37 -0.98 6.62 -17.18
CA LEU A 37 -1.24 5.84 -15.97
C LEU A 37 -0.42 6.34 -14.79
N TRP A 38 0.83 6.74 -15.02
CA TRP A 38 1.73 7.20 -13.98
C TRP A 38 1.42 8.64 -13.54
N GLU A 39 1.23 9.58 -14.45
CA GLU A 39 1.15 11.01 -14.14
C GLU A 39 -0.27 11.46 -13.76
N ASN A 40 -1.31 10.89 -14.37
CA ASN A 40 -2.65 11.50 -14.38
C ASN A 40 -3.74 10.65 -13.71
N ARG A 41 -3.37 9.72 -12.84
CA ARG A 41 -4.32 8.85 -12.12
C ARG A 41 -4.42 9.23 -10.65
N ASP A 42 -5.60 9.69 -10.24
CA ASP A 42 -5.91 10.08 -8.85
C ASP A 42 -5.68 8.95 -7.84
N LYS A 43 -5.80 7.68 -8.26
CA LYS A 43 -5.49 6.52 -7.39
C LYS A 43 -4.06 6.56 -6.85
N TRP A 44 -3.10 7.17 -7.56
CA TRP A 44 -1.73 7.35 -7.06
C TRP A 44 -1.64 8.29 -5.87
N ARG A 45 -2.60 9.21 -5.71
CA ARG A 45 -2.54 10.23 -4.66
C ARG A 45 -2.39 9.60 -3.28
N MET A 46 -3.09 8.49 -3.02
CA MET A 46 -2.97 7.75 -1.77
C MET A 46 -1.54 7.25 -1.50
N PHE A 47 -0.85 6.77 -2.53
CA PHE A 47 0.50 6.19 -2.42
C PHE A 47 1.63 7.22 -2.56
N ARG A 48 1.33 8.43 -3.05
CA ARG A 48 2.30 9.51 -3.29
C ARG A 48 2.09 10.70 -2.35
N GLY A 49 2.01 10.42 -1.06
CA GLY A 49 1.94 11.45 -0.01
C GLY A 49 0.53 11.84 0.43
N GLY A 50 -0.52 11.29 -0.17
CA GLY A 50 -1.89 11.36 0.36
C GLY A 50 -2.13 10.47 1.58
N PHE A 51 -1.12 9.71 2.00
CA PHE A 51 -1.09 8.91 3.21
C PHE A 51 0.16 9.23 4.03
N SER A 52 -0.02 9.52 5.31
CA SER A 52 1.05 9.72 6.30
C SER A 52 0.77 8.89 7.54
N LEU A 53 1.83 8.51 8.27
CA LEU A 53 1.68 7.88 9.59
C LEU A 53 0.95 8.79 10.60
N GLU A 54 0.95 10.11 10.37
CA GLU A 54 0.15 11.05 11.16
C GLU A 54 -1.36 10.83 11.00
N ASN A 55 -1.80 10.19 9.92
CA ASN A 55 -3.22 9.84 9.71
C ASN A 55 -3.64 8.55 10.44
N ILE A 56 -2.74 7.92 11.20
CA ILE A 56 -3.04 6.76 12.03
C ILE A 56 -3.00 7.21 13.49
N ASP A 57 -4.12 7.08 14.21
CA ASP A 57 -4.25 7.53 15.60
C ASP A 57 -3.15 6.99 16.52
N THR A 58 -2.76 5.72 16.36
CA THR A 58 -1.69 5.12 17.16
C THR A 58 -0.29 5.61 16.80
N CYS A 59 -0.09 6.10 15.58
CA CYS A 59 1.22 6.53 15.10
C CYS A 59 1.40 8.06 15.21
N SER A 60 0.33 8.85 15.17
CA SER A 60 0.38 10.32 15.18
C SER A 60 1.10 10.90 16.40
N THR A 61 0.98 10.24 17.56
CA THR A 61 1.64 10.63 18.81
C THR A 61 2.83 9.75 19.18
N CYS A 62 3.19 8.78 18.34
CA CYS A 62 4.23 7.79 18.64
C CYS A 62 5.65 8.36 18.45
N THR A 63 6.50 8.21 19.46
CA THR A 63 7.90 8.67 19.41
C THR A 63 8.74 7.94 18.36
N LEU A 64 8.33 6.73 17.96
CA LEU A 64 8.98 5.93 16.90
C LEU A 64 8.46 6.23 15.49
N ASN A 65 7.45 7.09 15.34
CA ASN A 65 6.79 7.39 14.06
C ASN A 65 7.80 7.65 12.92
N LYS A 66 8.77 8.55 13.17
CA LYS A 66 9.81 8.92 12.19
C LYS A 66 10.68 7.74 11.73
N LYS A 67 10.85 6.72 12.57
CA LYS A 67 11.63 5.51 12.23
C LYS A 67 10.79 4.46 11.49
N CYS A 68 9.47 4.43 11.73
CA CYS A 68 8.57 3.44 11.14
C CYS A 68 8.17 3.72 9.68
N SER A 69 8.26 4.98 9.23
CA SER A 69 7.81 5.43 7.90
C SER A 69 8.55 4.74 6.73
N LEU A 70 9.77 4.25 6.97
CA LEU A 70 10.60 3.56 5.96
C LEU A 70 10.58 2.03 6.11
N MET A 71 9.99 1.51 7.17
CA MET A 71 10.15 0.09 7.56
C MET A 71 8.89 -0.75 7.37
N THR A 72 7.71 -0.11 7.27
CA THR A 72 6.43 -0.84 7.28
C THR A 72 5.65 -0.68 5.98
N CYS A 73 5.38 -1.80 5.30
CA CYS A 73 4.54 -1.82 4.11
C CYS A 73 3.05 -1.75 4.50
N ARG A 74 2.35 -0.68 4.09
CA ARG A 74 0.91 -0.52 4.39
C ARG A 74 0.01 -1.45 3.61
N LEU A 75 0.39 -1.81 2.38
CA LEU A 75 -0.38 -2.76 1.57
C LEU A 75 -0.43 -4.14 2.23
N ARG A 76 0.62 -4.55 2.94
CA ARG A 76 0.59 -5.79 3.72
C ARG A 76 -0.41 -5.73 4.88
N ASN A 77 -0.52 -4.58 5.55
CA ASN A 77 -1.54 -4.39 6.58
C ASN A 77 -2.94 -4.59 6.00
N TYR A 78 -3.15 -4.02 4.81
CA TYR A 78 -4.40 -4.11 4.08
C TYR A 78 -4.73 -5.53 3.60
N ASP A 79 -3.75 -6.22 3.03
CA ASP A 79 -3.86 -7.60 2.58
C ASP A 79 -4.28 -8.57 3.71
N GLN A 80 -3.92 -8.29 4.96
CA GLN A 80 -4.36 -9.06 6.13
C GLN A 80 -5.76 -8.69 6.65
N GLY A 81 -6.53 -7.91 5.88
CA GLY A 81 -7.90 -7.52 6.21
C GLY A 81 -8.02 -6.30 7.13
N ASN A 82 -6.92 -5.59 7.42
CA ASN A 82 -6.98 -4.33 8.18
C ASN A 82 -7.14 -3.13 7.25
N SER A 83 -7.57 -1.99 7.77
CA SER A 83 -7.54 -0.73 7.02
C SER A 83 -6.11 -0.20 6.85
N PHE A 84 -5.87 0.59 5.80
CA PHE A 84 -4.67 1.42 5.64
C PHE A 84 -4.43 2.36 6.83
N TYR A 85 -5.47 2.70 7.59
CA TYR A 85 -5.40 3.63 8.73
C TYR A 85 -5.33 2.92 10.10
N ASN A 86 -5.39 1.59 10.14
CA ASN A 86 -5.19 0.86 11.39
C ASN A 86 -3.71 0.82 11.79
N LYS A 87 -3.46 0.57 13.08
CA LYS A 87 -2.13 0.28 13.61
C LYS A 87 -1.42 -0.78 12.73
N PRO A 88 -0.14 -0.59 12.36
CA PRO A 88 0.61 -1.60 11.62
C PRO A 88 0.67 -2.94 12.37
N ILE A 89 0.46 -4.06 11.67
CA ILE A 89 0.62 -5.43 12.19
C ILE A 89 2.00 -5.72 12.78
N GLU A 90 3.06 -5.04 12.30
CA GLU A 90 4.44 -5.17 12.79
C GLU A 90 4.86 -3.90 13.54
N CYS A 91 4.05 -3.48 14.51
CA CYS A 91 4.36 -2.31 15.31
C CYS A 91 5.54 -2.59 16.26
N ALA A 92 6.63 -1.82 16.12
CA ALA A 92 7.82 -1.92 16.98
C ALA A 92 7.50 -1.82 18.49
N VAL A 93 6.44 -1.10 18.85
CA VAL A 93 5.97 -0.98 20.24
C VAL A 93 5.51 -2.33 20.80
N ASP A 94 4.88 -3.16 19.99
CA ASP A 94 4.35 -4.46 20.44
C ASP A 94 5.47 -5.45 20.77
N TYR A 95 6.59 -5.34 20.06
CA TYR A 95 7.78 -6.16 20.33
C TYR A 95 8.61 -5.65 21.50
N SER A 96 8.54 -4.34 21.81
CA SER A 96 9.30 -3.75 22.92
C SER A 96 8.63 -3.93 24.28
N ILE A 97 7.34 -4.30 24.31
CA ILE A 97 6.64 -4.74 25.53
C ILE A 97 6.94 -6.22 25.85
N ALA A 98 7.54 -6.96 24.90
CA ALA A 98 7.91 -8.36 25.04
C ALA A 98 9.36 -8.60 25.53
N LEU A 99 10.05 -7.55 26.00
CA LEU A 99 11.39 -7.59 26.61
C LEU A 99 11.32 -7.09 28.07
#